data_AF-A0A7S2DEN7-F1
#
_entry.id   AF-A0A7S2DEN7-F1
#
_cell.length_a   1.000
_cell.length_b   1.000
_cell.length_c   1.000
_cell.angle_alpha   90.00
_cell.angle_beta   90.00
_cell.angle_gamma   90.00
#
_symmetry.space_group_name_H-M   'P 1'
#
loop_
_entity.id
_entity.type
_entity.pdbx_description
1 polymer ?
#
loop_
_entity_poly.entity_id
_entity_poly.type
_entity_poly.pdbx_seq_one_letter_code
_entity_poly.pdbx_strand_id
1 'polypeptide(L)'
;RYQLREYMHQTIYLRRAATGNRLLAELAPNLRNKVALTINEKWLNKVELFNDTEAGLILELAFALQLKIFPPGDACPIGNLYIASRGAALFAGRAYVAGMVWGEAEALLSSPQLRFPIPATAIAYLFAYSITGETIRQTMSQNKYPMAKMRLRLRQIKWIVRRGMVLAAEEEMAGLRRNFRNRKSLYVVAHEHSGTARVSRMSRMDGQRPELTAERSCCRSYASNRRLQFAPESSTTCSMDRLMTHPRATSSPSGSPSAV
;
A
#
# COMPACT_ATOMS: atom_id res chain seq x y z
N ARG A 1 -1.57 -1.25 -30.83
CA ARG A 1 -2.80 -2.05 -31.14
C ARG A 1 -2.65 -3.54 -30.79
N TYR A 2 -1.57 -4.24 -31.19
CA TYR A 2 -1.34 -5.66 -30.86
C TYR A 2 -1.27 -5.95 -29.34
N GLN A 3 -0.48 -5.18 -28.59
CA GLN A 3 -0.32 -5.35 -27.14
C GLN A 3 -1.65 -5.27 -26.35
N LEU A 4 -2.58 -4.40 -26.76
CA LEU A 4 -3.88 -4.29 -26.12
C LEU A 4 -4.71 -5.55 -26.34
N ARG A 5 -4.72 -6.09 -27.57
CA ARG A 5 -5.43 -7.33 -27.88
C ARG A 5 -4.83 -8.51 -27.09
N GLU A 6 -3.51 -8.59 -27.03
CA GLU A 6 -2.82 -9.63 -26.26
C GLU A 6 -3.14 -9.50 -24.77
N TYR A 7 -3.04 -8.29 -24.21
CA TYR A 7 -3.44 -8.02 -22.83
C TYR A 7 -4.90 -8.43 -22.57
N MET A 8 -5.83 -8.05 -23.46
CA MET A 8 -7.24 -8.43 -23.34
C MET A 8 -7.43 -9.94 -23.41
N HIS A 9 -6.67 -10.64 -24.25
CA HIS A 9 -6.67 -12.10 -24.28
C HIS A 9 -6.18 -12.69 -22.95
N GLN A 10 -5.10 -12.15 -22.38
CA GLN A 10 -4.60 -12.57 -21.06
C GLN A 10 -5.58 -12.23 -19.92
N THR A 11 -6.42 -11.21 -20.05
CA THR A 11 -7.42 -10.86 -19.01
C THR A 11 -8.51 -11.92 -18.82
N ILE A 12 -8.65 -12.89 -19.74
CA ILE A 12 -9.56 -14.04 -19.56
C ILE A 12 -9.23 -14.78 -18.26
N TYR A 13 -7.95 -14.90 -17.90
CA TYR A 13 -7.54 -15.52 -16.63
C TYR A 13 -7.96 -14.69 -15.41
N LEU A 14 -7.94 -13.34 -15.49
CA LEU A 14 -8.46 -12.48 -14.42
C LEU A 14 -9.96 -12.68 -14.24
N ARG A 15 -10.70 -12.74 -15.35
CA ARG A 15 -12.15 -12.98 -15.30
C ARG A 15 -12.46 -14.34 -14.68
N ARG A 16 -11.71 -15.38 -15.05
CA ARG A 16 -11.86 -16.72 -14.46
C ARG A 16 -11.59 -16.71 -12.96
N ALA A 17 -10.53 -16.05 -12.50
CA ALA A 17 -10.23 -15.90 -11.08
C ALA A 17 -11.31 -15.09 -10.34
N ALA A 18 -11.80 -14.00 -10.94
CA ALA A 18 -12.87 -13.18 -10.38
C ALA A 18 -14.19 -13.97 -10.25
N THR A 19 -14.56 -14.75 -11.26
CA THR A 19 -15.71 -15.67 -11.20
C THR A 19 -15.52 -16.71 -10.11
N GLY A 20 -14.32 -17.28 -9.97
CA GLY A 20 -14.00 -18.18 -8.86
C GLY A 20 -14.24 -17.54 -7.49
N ASN A 21 -13.78 -16.30 -7.29
CA ASN A 21 -14.01 -15.55 -6.05
C ASN A 21 -15.50 -15.25 -5.80
N ARG A 22 -16.29 -15.00 -6.86
CA ARG A 22 -17.75 -14.83 -6.74
C ARG A 22 -18.43 -16.13 -6.32
N LEU A 23 -18.07 -17.26 -6.94
CA LEU A 23 -18.58 -18.58 -6.57
C LEU A 23 -18.23 -18.92 -5.11
N LEU A 24 -17.00 -18.59 -4.67
CA LEU A 24 -16.62 -18.75 -3.25
C LEU A 24 -17.54 -17.94 -2.33
N ALA A 25 -17.99 -16.75 -2.73
CA ALA A 25 -18.87 -15.90 -1.95
C ALA A 25 -20.32 -16.43 -1.85
N GLU A 26 -20.73 -17.36 -2.72
CA GLU A 26 -22.04 -18.03 -2.67
C GLU A 26 -22.02 -19.28 -1.78
N LEU A 27 -20.84 -19.87 -1.55
CA LEU A 27 -20.69 -21.05 -0.70
C LEU A 27 -21.00 -20.77 0.76
N ALA A 28 -21.53 -21.77 1.46
CA ALA A 28 -21.67 -21.79 2.91
C ALA A 28 -20.31 -21.50 3.59
N PRO A 29 -20.27 -20.78 4.73
CA PRO A 29 -19.04 -20.24 5.32
C PRO A 29 -18.01 -21.32 5.66
N ASN A 30 -18.44 -22.46 6.19
CA ASN A 30 -17.53 -23.57 6.53
C ASN A 30 -16.88 -24.18 5.27
N LEU A 31 -17.67 -24.35 4.21
CA LEU A 31 -17.18 -24.91 2.95
C LEU A 31 -16.27 -23.92 2.23
N ARG A 32 -16.67 -22.63 2.21
CA ARG A 32 -15.87 -21.53 1.67
C ARG A 32 -14.47 -21.50 2.29
N ASN A 33 -14.38 -21.62 3.61
CA ASN A 33 -13.10 -21.60 4.32
C ASN A 33 -12.20 -22.77 3.92
N LYS A 34 -12.77 -23.98 3.84
CA LYS A 34 -12.03 -25.18 3.39
C LYS A 34 -11.51 -25.00 1.97
N VAL A 35 -12.38 -24.60 1.04
CA VAL A 35 -11.99 -24.41 -0.37
C VAL A 35 -10.94 -23.30 -0.51
N ALA A 36 -11.10 -22.18 0.21
CA ALA A 36 -10.15 -21.08 0.18
C ALA A 36 -8.77 -21.54 0.68
N LEU A 37 -8.68 -22.34 1.74
CA LEU A 37 -7.41 -22.88 2.21
C LEU A 37 -6.80 -23.83 1.18
N THR A 38 -7.57 -24.77 0.62
CA THR A 38 -7.06 -25.73 -0.37
C THR A 38 -6.55 -25.05 -1.66
N ILE A 39 -7.23 -24.01 -2.14
CA ILE A 39 -6.77 -23.26 -3.34
C ILE A 39 -5.43 -22.56 -3.04
N ASN A 40 -5.27 -22.05 -1.82
CA ASN A 40 -4.19 -21.15 -1.45
C ASN A 40 -3.00 -21.83 -0.77
N GLU A 41 -3.16 -23.08 -0.35
CA GLU A 41 -2.16 -23.88 0.36
C GLU A 41 -0.80 -23.89 -0.33
N LYS A 42 -0.78 -24.03 -1.67
CA LYS A 42 0.45 -24.14 -2.47
C LYS A 42 1.39 -22.96 -2.33
N TRP A 43 0.85 -21.76 -2.08
CA TRP A 43 1.66 -20.56 -1.93
C TRP A 43 1.70 -20.06 -0.49
N LEU A 44 0.68 -20.36 0.35
CA LEU A 44 0.68 -20.00 1.76
C LEU A 44 1.92 -20.52 2.49
N ASN A 45 2.30 -21.77 2.21
CA ASN A 45 3.49 -22.40 2.79
C ASN A 45 4.82 -21.76 2.34
N LYS A 46 4.79 -20.93 1.29
CA LYS A 46 5.98 -20.27 0.72
C LYS A 46 6.17 -18.85 1.22
N VAL A 47 5.13 -18.25 1.79
CA VAL A 47 5.20 -16.90 2.35
C VAL A 47 5.74 -17.04 3.77
N GLU A 48 7.02 -16.74 3.96
CA GLU A 48 7.65 -16.76 5.29
C GLU A 48 6.86 -15.91 6.30
N LEU A 49 6.24 -14.83 5.83
CA LEU A 49 5.40 -13.95 6.64
C LEU A 49 4.22 -14.66 7.30
N PHE A 50 3.68 -15.72 6.71
CA PHE A 50 2.52 -16.44 7.23
C PHE A 50 2.89 -17.74 7.95
N ASN A 51 4.17 -18.15 7.90
CA ASN A 51 4.66 -19.27 8.70
C ASN A 51 4.42 -19.01 10.19
N ASP A 52 3.91 -20.04 10.88
CA ASP A 52 3.57 -20.01 12.32
C ASP A 52 2.48 -18.99 12.69
N THR A 53 1.52 -18.77 11.81
CA THR A 53 0.40 -17.83 12.04
C THR A 53 -0.90 -18.58 12.30
N GLU A 54 -1.82 -17.97 13.04
CA GLU A 54 -3.16 -18.49 13.29
C GLU A 54 -3.94 -18.68 11.98
N ALA A 55 -4.62 -19.83 11.84
CA ALA A 55 -5.33 -20.20 10.61
C ALA A 55 -6.43 -19.18 10.22
N GLY A 56 -7.06 -18.53 11.21
CA GLY A 56 -8.05 -17.49 10.97
C GLY A 56 -7.46 -16.27 10.23
N LEU A 57 -6.28 -15.81 10.66
CA LEU A 57 -5.59 -14.70 10.00
C LEU A 57 -5.16 -15.07 8.58
N ILE A 58 -4.62 -16.28 8.41
CA ILE A 58 -4.23 -16.81 7.10
C ILE A 58 -5.43 -16.80 6.15
N LEU A 59 -6.60 -17.20 6.63
CA LEU A 59 -7.82 -17.23 5.84
C LEU A 59 -8.32 -15.83 5.47
N GLU A 60 -8.33 -14.87 6.41
CA GLU A 60 -8.69 -13.48 6.10
C GLU A 60 -7.76 -12.88 5.03
N LEU A 61 -6.45 -13.17 5.11
CA LEU A 61 -5.47 -12.75 4.11
C LEU A 61 -5.62 -13.51 2.78
N ALA A 62 -6.02 -14.78 2.83
CA ALA A 62 -6.31 -15.59 1.65
C ALA A 62 -7.46 -14.99 0.82
N PHE A 63 -8.50 -14.47 1.48
CA PHE A 63 -9.60 -13.76 0.83
C PHE A 63 -9.22 -12.36 0.32
N ALA A 64 -8.24 -11.71 0.95
CA ALA A 64 -7.75 -10.39 0.54
C ALA A 64 -6.89 -10.42 -0.74
N LEU A 65 -6.47 -11.60 -1.22
CA LEU A 65 -5.64 -11.72 -2.41
C LEU A 65 -6.39 -11.40 -3.69
N GLN A 66 -5.72 -10.61 -4.51
CA GLN A 66 -6.20 -10.26 -5.82
C GLN A 66 -5.19 -10.71 -6.86
N LEU A 67 -5.65 -11.47 -7.86
CA LEU A 67 -4.85 -11.77 -9.03
C LEU A 67 -4.67 -10.48 -9.84
N LYS A 68 -3.42 -10.13 -10.14
CA LYS A 68 -3.04 -9.03 -11.02
C LYS A 68 -2.23 -9.56 -12.19
N ILE A 69 -2.41 -8.94 -13.35
CA ILE A 69 -1.60 -9.19 -14.55
C ILE A 69 -0.73 -7.98 -14.82
N PHE A 70 0.55 -8.22 -15.06
CA PHE A 70 1.49 -7.20 -15.52
C PHE A 70 2.02 -7.61 -16.90
N PRO A 71 1.90 -6.74 -17.92
CA PRO A 71 2.51 -6.98 -19.22
C PRO A 71 4.05 -6.87 -19.15
N PRO A 72 4.79 -7.44 -20.10
CA PRO A 72 6.24 -7.36 -20.12
C PRO A 72 6.71 -5.90 -20.18
N GLY A 73 7.72 -5.57 -19.37
CA GLY A 73 8.27 -4.22 -19.22
C GLY A 73 7.53 -3.34 -18.19
N ASP A 74 6.38 -3.78 -17.69
CA ASP A 74 5.59 -3.01 -16.72
C ASP A 74 6.08 -3.21 -15.29
N ALA A 75 5.93 -2.17 -14.46
CA ALA A 75 6.41 -2.16 -13.09
C ALA A 75 5.29 -2.52 -12.11
N CYS A 76 5.56 -3.48 -11.22
CA CYS A 76 4.68 -3.79 -10.10
C CYS A 76 4.75 -2.67 -9.05
N PRO A 77 3.60 -2.11 -8.61
CA PRO A 77 3.57 -1.08 -7.57
C PRO A 77 4.28 -1.49 -6.27
N ILE A 78 5.05 -0.56 -5.70
CA ILE A 78 5.82 -0.75 -4.46
C ILE A 78 4.87 -0.77 -3.25
N GLY A 79 5.23 -1.52 -2.19
CA GLY A 79 4.48 -1.56 -0.93
C GLY A 79 3.40 -2.65 -0.87
N ASN A 80 3.39 -3.55 -1.85
CA ASN A 80 2.52 -4.72 -1.88
C ASN A 80 3.35 -6.00 -1.76
N LEU A 81 2.74 -7.02 -1.17
CA LEU A 81 3.24 -8.39 -1.22
C LEU A 81 2.79 -9.01 -2.55
N TYR A 82 3.71 -9.67 -3.25
CA TYR A 82 3.42 -10.36 -4.50
C TYR A 82 3.87 -11.80 -4.45
N ILE A 83 3.07 -12.64 -5.10
CA ILE A 83 3.30 -14.08 -5.24
C ILE A 83 3.16 -14.41 -6.71
N ALA A 84 4.25 -14.82 -7.35
CA ALA A 84 4.19 -15.19 -8.76
C ALA A 84 3.40 -16.49 -8.91
N SER A 85 2.41 -16.48 -9.78
CA SER A 85 1.65 -17.68 -10.18
C SER A 85 2.12 -18.19 -11.54
N ARG A 86 2.30 -17.28 -12.51
CA ARG A 86 2.75 -17.60 -13.87
C ARG A 86 3.59 -16.44 -14.43
N GLY A 87 4.54 -16.75 -15.30
CA GLY A 87 5.45 -15.76 -15.87
C GLY A 87 6.66 -15.50 -14.96
N ALA A 88 7.33 -14.37 -15.20
CA ALA A 88 8.55 -13.99 -14.49
C ALA A 88 8.64 -12.48 -14.24
N ALA A 89 9.18 -12.11 -13.09
CA ALA A 89 9.46 -10.74 -12.68
C ALA A 89 10.94 -10.57 -12.32
N LEU A 90 11.51 -9.40 -12.57
CA LEU A 90 12.82 -9.00 -12.10
C LEU A 90 12.64 -8.11 -10.87
N PHE A 91 13.18 -8.51 -9.73
CA PHE A 91 13.18 -7.69 -8.51
C PHE A 91 14.55 -7.73 -7.86
N ALA A 92 15.12 -6.54 -7.57
CA ALA A 92 16.45 -6.38 -6.97
C ALA A 92 17.58 -7.17 -7.69
N GLY A 93 17.49 -7.31 -9.02
CA GLY A 93 18.47 -8.04 -9.83
C GLY A 93 18.30 -9.57 -9.82
N ARG A 94 17.23 -10.09 -9.23
CA ARG A 94 16.89 -11.52 -9.23
C ARG A 94 15.59 -11.77 -9.99
N ALA A 95 15.54 -12.86 -10.74
CA ALA A 95 14.33 -13.31 -11.41
C ALA A 95 13.44 -14.09 -10.42
N TYR A 96 12.17 -13.73 -10.37
CA TYR A 96 11.11 -14.36 -9.58
C TYR A 96 10.16 -15.05 -10.53
N VAL A 97 10.06 -16.38 -10.39
CA VAL A 97 9.22 -17.25 -11.22
C VAL A 97 8.03 -17.79 -10.42
N ALA A 98 7.17 -18.55 -11.08
CA ALA A 98 6.00 -19.19 -10.47
C ALA A 98 6.33 -19.87 -9.13
N GLY A 99 5.56 -19.51 -8.10
CA GLY A 99 5.71 -19.98 -6.73
C GLY A 99 6.66 -19.15 -5.87
N MET A 100 7.40 -18.17 -6.40
CA MET A 100 8.26 -17.31 -5.59
C MET A 100 7.48 -16.09 -5.06
N VAL A 101 7.93 -15.58 -3.92
CA VAL A 101 7.30 -14.49 -3.17
C VAL A 101 8.28 -13.32 -3.06
N TRP A 102 7.81 -12.09 -3.21
CA TRP A 102 8.60 -10.88 -2.94
C TRP A 102 7.73 -9.76 -2.38
N GLY A 103 8.39 -8.75 -1.78
CA GLY A 103 7.70 -7.59 -1.23
C GLY A 103 7.13 -7.78 0.18
N GLU A 104 7.48 -8.86 0.90
CA GLU A 104 7.04 -9.07 2.29
C GLU A 104 7.45 -7.92 3.21
N ALA A 105 8.72 -7.52 3.17
CA ALA A 105 9.22 -6.37 3.93
C ALA A 105 8.49 -5.07 3.54
N GLU A 106 8.25 -4.89 2.24
CA GLU A 106 7.62 -3.69 1.68
C GLU A 106 6.17 -3.53 2.12
N ALA A 107 5.45 -4.64 2.24
CA ALA A 107 4.08 -4.66 2.69
C ALA A 107 3.96 -4.38 4.21
N LEU A 108 4.93 -4.83 5.01
CA LEU A 108 4.95 -4.60 6.45
C LEU A 108 5.37 -3.18 6.86
N LEU A 109 6.31 -2.59 6.14
CA LEU A 109 6.87 -1.29 6.49
C LEU A 109 5.89 -0.17 6.18
N SER A 110 5.57 0.66 7.17
CA SER A 110 4.69 1.82 6.99
C SER A 110 5.40 2.99 6.31
N SER A 111 6.66 3.24 6.67
CA SER A 111 7.45 4.37 6.17
C SER A 111 8.03 4.08 4.78
N PRO A 112 7.83 4.97 3.79
CA PRO A 112 8.33 4.78 2.43
C PRO A 112 9.85 4.86 2.33
N GLN A 113 10.52 5.54 3.26
CA GLN A 113 11.98 5.67 3.28
C GLN A 113 12.69 4.34 3.61
N LEU A 114 12.04 3.47 4.38
CA LEU A 114 12.60 2.15 4.73
C LEU A 114 12.27 1.09 3.67
N ARG A 115 11.35 1.41 2.76
CA ARG A 115 10.96 0.54 1.66
C ARG A 115 12.02 0.51 0.59
N PHE A 116 12.14 -0.63 -0.07
CA PHE A 116 12.98 -0.76 -1.24
C PHE A 116 12.42 0.10 -2.40
N PRO A 117 13.19 1.04 -2.93
CA PRO A 117 12.69 2.06 -3.85
C PRO A 117 12.59 1.58 -5.31
N ILE A 118 13.16 0.41 -5.63
CA ILE A 118 13.11 -0.16 -6.98
C ILE A 118 11.89 -1.09 -7.09
N PRO A 119 10.94 -0.83 -8.00
CA PRO A 119 9.82 -1.73 -8.23
C PRO A 119 10.26 -3.02 -8.92
N ALA A 120 9.48 -4.09 -8.75
CA ALA A 120 9.66 -5.28 -9.56
C ALA A 120 9.19 -4.99 -11.00
N THR A 121 9.92 -5.45 -12.01
CA THR A 121 9.54 -5.28 -13.42
C THR A 121 9.18 -6.63 -14.02
N ALA A 122 8.04 -6.72 -14.70
CA ALA A 122 7.65 -7.95 -15.38
C ALA A 122 8.56 -8.20 -16.59
N ILE A 123 9.17 -9.38 -16.68
CA ILE A 123 10.01 -9.77 -17.83
C ILE A 123 9.13 -10.35 -18.95
N ALA A 124 8.09 -11.09 -18.55
CA ALA A 124 7.06 -11.67 -19.40
C ALA A 124 5.67 -11.28 -18.86
N TYR A 125 4.59 -11.77 -19.47
CA TYR A 125 3.25 -11.65 -18.86
C TYR A 125 3.23 -12.33 -17.50
N LEU A 126 3.22 -11.51 -16.45
CA LEU A 126 3.30 -11.92 -15.07
C LEU A 126 1.89 -11.95 -14.48
N PHE A 127 1.51 -13.12 -13.97
CA PHE A 127 0.32 -13.32 -13.17
C PHE A 127 0.79 -13.44 -11.74
N ALA A 128 0.44 -12.47 -10.91
CA ALA A 128 0.84 -12.45 -9.51
C ALA A 128 -0.38 -12.21 -8.62
N TYR A 129 -0.50 -12.99 -7.56
CA TYR A 129 -1.40 -12.62 -6.48
C TYR A 129 -0.76 -11.49 -5.68
N SER A 130 -1.56 -10.48 -5.35
CA SER A 130 -1.12 -9.28 -4.68
C SER A 130 -1.99 -9.02 -3.46
N ILE A 131 -1.36 -8.67 -2.33
CA ILE A 131 -2.01 -8.10 -1.15
C ILE A 131 -1.38 -6.73 -0.90
N THR A 132 -2.21 -5.73 -0.65
CA THR A 132 -1.69 -4.41 -0.28
C THR A 132 -1.14 -4.42 1.14
N GLY A 133 -0.02 -3.71 1.36
CA GLY A 133 0.52 -3.57 2.70
C GLY A 133 -0.47 -2.91 3.68
N GLU A 134 -1.37 -2.07 3.17
CA GLU A 134 -2.42 -1.47 3.99
C GLU A 134 -3.41 -2.51 4.51
N THR A 135 -3.87 -3.42 3.64
CA THR A 135 -4.75 -4.52 4.08
C THR A 135 -4.08 -5.36 5.16
N ILE A 136 -2.79 -5.71 4.98
CA ILE A 136 -2.05 -6.48 5.97
C ILE A 136 -1.98 -5.73 7.32
N ARG A 137 -1.64 -4.43 7.31
CA ARG A 137 -1.56 -3.61 8.53
C ARG A 137 -2.93 -3.42 9.19
N GLN A 138 -3.99 -3.27 8.40
CA GLN A 138 -5.35 -3.16 8.90
C GLN A 138 -5.81 -4.48 9.54
N THR A 139 -5.49 -5.62 8.96
CA THR A 139 -5.80 -6.91 9.57
C THR A 139 -5.01 -7.11 10.88
N MET A 140 -3.76 -6.63 10.96
CA MET A 140 -2.98 -6.63 12.20
C MET A 140 -3.49 -5.64 13.27
N SER A 141 -4.13 -4.53 12.87
CA SER A 141 -4.64 -3.56 13.83
C SER A 141 -5.86 -4.10 14.57
N GLN A 142 -6.67 -4.92 13.89
CA GLN A 142 -7.79 -5.65 14.49
C GLN A 142 -7.29 -6.56 15.62
N ASN A 143 -7.87 -6.45 16.81
CA ASN A 143 -7.44 -7.21 18.00
C ASN A 143 -7.93 -8.67 18.01
N LYS A 144 -8.18 -9.26 16.84
CA LYS A 144 -8.71 -10.63 16.68
C LYS A 144 -7.65 -11.71 16.92
N TYR A 145 -6.39 -11.43 16.57
CA TYR A 145 -5.30 -12.42 16.56
C TYR A 145 -4.06 -11.87 17.28
N PRO A 146 -4.06 -11.80 18.63
CA PRO A 146 -3.03 -11.11 19.39
C PRO A 146 -1.64 -11.76 19.28
N MET A 147 -1.57 -13.10 19.23
CA MET A 147 -0.29 -13.81 19.12
C MET A 147 0.31 -13.66 17.73
N ALA A 148 -0.50 -13.80 16.70
CA ALA A 148 -0.09 -13.52 15.32
C ALA A 148 0.41 -12.07 15.16
N LYS A 149 -0.32 -11.09 15.69
CA LYS A 149 0.07 -9.68 15.68
C LYS A 149 1.43 -9.44 16.32
N MET A 150 1.69 -10.05 17.48
CA MET A 150 2.99 -9.94 18.17
C MET A 150 4.12 -10.49 17.30
N ARG A 151 3.96 -11.69 16.72
CA ARG A 151 4.97 -12.31 15.84
C ARG A 151 5.26 -11.46 14.61
N LEU A 152 4.21 -10.96 13.97
CA LEU A 152 4.32 -10.08 12.81
C LEU A 152 5.01 -8.75 13.17
N ARG A 153 4.73 -8.21 14.36
CA ARG A 153 5.41 -7.01 14.88
C ARG A 153 6.90 -7.24 15.11
N LEU A 154 7.30 -8.40 15.64
CA LEU A 154 8.72 -8.76 15.78
C LEU A 154 9.43 -8.84 14.42
N ARG A 155 8.77 -9.44 13.42
CA ARG A 155 9.28 -9.47 12.03
C ARG A 155 9.38 -8.06 11.44
N GLN A 156 8.39 -7.22 11.68
CA GLN A 156 8.38 -5.81 11.26
C GLN A 156 9.55 -5.05 11.90
N ILE A 157 9.76 -5.15 13.22
CA ILE A 157 10.88 -4.51 13.93
C ILE A 157 12.22 -4.99 13.36
N LYS A 158 12.38 -6.29 13.14
CA LYS A 158 13.59 -6.86 12.53
C LYS A 158 13.89 -6.23 11.17
N TRP A 159 12.86 -6.03 10.34
CA TRP A 159 13.02 -5.33 9.06
C TRP A 159 13.33 -3.85 9.22
N ILE A 160 12.67 -3.17 10.15
CA ILE A 160 12.92 -1.75 10.46
C ILE A 160 14.37 -1.54 10.86
N VAL A 161 14.89 -2.34 11.79
CA VAL A 161 16.27 -2.23 12.27
C VAL A 161 17.26 -2.48 11.13
N ARG A 162 17.07 -3.57 10.36
CA ARG A 162 17.93 -3.90 9.22
C ARG A 162 17.96 -2.81 8.16
N ARG A 163 16.79 -2.26 7.81
CA ARG A 163 16.69 -1.20 6.80
C ARG A 163 17.16 0.15 7.33
N GLY A 164 16.86 0.45 8.60
CA GLY A 164 17.31 1.67 9.28
C GLY A 164 18.82 1.74 9.38
N MET A 165 19.50 0.65 9.73
CA MET A 165 20.97 0.59 9.74
C MET A 165 21.56 0.87 8.35
N VAL A 166 20.98 0.28 7.29
CA VAL A 166 21.44 0.52 5.91
C VAL A 166 21.16 1.96 5.50
N LEU A 167 20.00 2.51 5.83
CA LEU A 167 19.62 3.88 5.50
C LEU A 167 20.55 4.89 6.19
N ALA A 168 20.81 4.73 7.49
CA ALA A 168 21.71 5.59 8.24
C ALA A 168 23.15 5.53 7.69
N ALA A 169 23.64 4.33 7.34
CA ALA A 169 24.96 4.17 6.74
C ALA A 169 25.02 4.81 5.33
N GLU A 170 23.96 4.70 4.52
CA GLU A 170 23.90 5.36 3.22
C GLU A 170 23.84 6.89 3.35
N GLU A 171 23.14 7.42 4.35
CA GLU A 171 23.06 8.85 4.65
C GLU A 171 24.41 9.43 5.07
N GLU A 172 25.13 8.76 5.97
CA GLU A 172 26.49 9.15 6.38
C GLU A 172 27.47 9.17 5.20
N MET A 173 27.43 8.12 4.36
CA MET A 173 28.28 8.02 3.18
C MET A 173 27.92 9.04 2.09
N ALA A 174 26.64 9.38 1.94
CA ALA A 174 26.18 10.43 1.05
C ALA A 174 26.71 11.80 1.48
N GLY A 175 26.71 12.09 2.80
CA GLY A 175 27.34 13.29 3.36
C GLY A 175 28.84 13.37 3.05
N LEU A 176 29.52 12.22 3.08
CA LEU A 176 30.94 12.07 2.72
C LEU A 176 31.22 12.02 1.20
N ARG A 177 30.19 12.11 0.36
CA ARG A 177 30.26 11.96 -1.12
C ARG A 177 30.94 10.65 -1.57
N ARG A 178 30.80 9.59 -0.78
CA ARG A 178 31.35 8.26 -1.07
C ARG A 178 30.22 7.26 -1.30
N ASN A 179 30.48 6.25 -2.12
CA ASN A 179 29.49 5.19 -2.35
C ASN A 179 29.56 4.14 -1.24
N PHE A 180 28.43 3.84 -0.62
CA PHE A 180 28.33 2.70 0.30
C PHE A 180 28.39 1.39 -0.50
N ARG A 181 29.42 0.56 -0.27
CA ARG A 181 29.65 -0.74 -0.94
C ARG A 181 29.66 -0.70 -2.48
N ASN A 182 30.17 0.36 -3.10
CA ASN A 182 30.10 0.57 -4.57
C ASN A 182 28.68 0.55 -5.14
N ARG A 183 27.65 0.71 -4.28
CA ARG A 183 26.27 0.87 -4.69
C ARG A 183 25.96 2.36 -4.75
N LYS A 184 25.35 2.82 -5.84
CA LYS A 184 24.69 4.14 -5.82
C LYS A 184 23.57 4.05 -4.78
N SER A 185 23.52 4.99 -3.83
CA SER A 185 22.45 5.01 -2.81
C SER A 185 21.10 4.92 -3.52
N LEU A 186 20.32 3.90 -3.14
CA LEU A 186 19.06 3.60 -3.82
C LEU A 186 17.90 4.39 -3.20
N TYR A 187 18.01 4.75 -1.92
CA TYR A 187 17.00 5.52 -1.23
C TYR A 187 17.16 7.00 -1.58
N VAL A 188 16.09 7.62 -2.07
CA VAL A 188 16.06 9.07 -2.26
C VAL A 188 16.04 9.69 -0.87
N VAL A 189 17.17 10.21 -0.41
CA VAL A 189 17.21 11.09 0.77
C VAL A 189 16.53 12.39 0.36
N ALA A 190 15.24 12.49 0.67
CA ALA A 190 14.53 13.77 0.59
C ALA A 190 15.10 14.66 1.69
N HIS A 191 16.09 15.46 1.34
CA HIS A 191 16.54 16.55 2.19
C HIS A 191 15.44 17.61 2.25
N GLU A 192 14.58 17.56 3.27
CA GLU A 192 13.77 18.70 3.67
C GLU A 192 14.69 19.72 4.37
N HIS A 193 15.47 20.46 3.57
CA HIS A 193 16.08 21.69 4.08
C HIS A 193 15.04 22.81 3.96
N SER A 194 14.58 23.29 5.10
CA SER A 194 13.99 24.61 5.25
C SER A 194 14.93 25.65 4.64
N GLY A 195 14.55 26.20 3.49
CA GLY A 195 15.24 27.32 2.86
C GLY A 195 16.17 26.91 1.71
N THR A 196 15.84 27.40 0.51
CA THR A 196 16.65 27.37 -0.72
C THR A 196 16.86 25.99 -1.37
N ALA A 197 15.83 25.56 -2.11
CA ALA A 197 15.90 24.42 -3.02
C ALA A 197 16.90 24.68 -4.17
N ARG A 198 18.14 24.22 -4.00
CA ARG A 198 19.03 23.96 -5.12
C ARG A 198 18.86 22.50 -5.50
N VAL A 199 17.98 22.25 -6.47
CA VAL A 199 17.87 20.94 -7.12
C VAL A 199 19.21 20.67 -7.79
N SER A 200 20.07 19.88 -7.12
CA SER A 200 21.21 19.26 -7.77
C SER A 200 20.65 18.26 -8.78
N ARG A 201 20.49 18.76 -10.01
CA ARG A 201 20.19 18.02 -11.23
C ARG A 201 21.18 16.86 -11.32
N MET A 202 20.75 15.65 -10.94
CA MET A 202 21.51 14.44 -11.24
C MET A 202 21.65 14.33 -12.76
N SER A 203 22.89 14.16 -13.19
CA SER A 203 23.31 14.10 -14.57
C SER A 203 22.44 13.15 -15.38
N ARG A 204 21.88 13.71 -16.47
CA ARG A 204 21.38 12.94 -17.60
C ARG A 204 22.49 11.98 -18.03
N MET A 205 22.20 10.69 -18.05
CA MET A 205 22.96 9.78 -18.91
C MET A 205 22.50 10.08 -20.34
N ASP A 206 23.34 10.78 -21.11
CA ASP A 206 23.23 10.78 -22.56
C ASP A 206 23.57 9.36 -23.04
N GLY A 207 22.53 8.64 -23.45
CA GLY A 207 22.61 7.42 -24.24
C GLY A 207 21.53 7.52 -25.30
N GLN A 208 21.94 7.34 -26.57
CA GLN A 208 21.18 7.57 -27.79
C GLN A 208 19.65 7.42 -27.67
N ARG A 209 18.94 8.45 -28.16
CA ARG A 209 17.54 8.36 -28.59
C ARG A 209 17.40 7.30 -29.68
N PRO A 210 16.28 6.58 -29.70
CA PRO A 210 15.47 6.51 -30.91
C PRO A 210 14.22 7.37 -30.69
N GLU A 211 13.92 8.20 -31.67
CA GLU A 211 12.66 8.94 -31.77
C GLU A 211 11.49 7.98 -31.78
N LEU A 212 10.58 8.11 -30.81
CA LEU A 212 9.18 7.74 -30.97
C LEU A 212 8.30 8.82 -30.33
N THR A 213 7.62 9.52 -31.21
CA THR A 213 6.56 10.50 -30.99
C THR A 213 5.34 9.90 -30.28
N ALA A 214 4.66 10.76 -29.50
CA ALA A 214 3.30 10.59 -28.93
C ALA A 214 3.21 9.58 -27.75
N GLU A 215 2.58 9.83 -26.60
CA GLU A 215 1.49 10.73 -26.23
C GLU A 215 1.67 11.21 -24.78
N ARG A 216 1.41 12.50 -24.55
CA ARG A 216 1.23 13.10 -23.23
C ARG A 216 -0.17 12.75 -22.74
N SER A 217 -0.31 11.86 -21.77
CA SER A 217 -1.53 11.80 -20.95
C SER A 217 -1.29 10.95 -19.71
N CYS A 218 -1.85 11.41 -18.58
CA CYS A 218 -2.13 10.60 -17.39
C CYS A 218 -0.96 10.32 -16.43
N CYS A 219 -0.36 11.37 -15.83
CA CYS A 219 0.22 11.34 -14.48
C CYS A 219 0.37 12.78 -13.93
N ARG A 220 -0.72 13.56 -13.92
CA ARG A 220 -0.86 14.79 -13.13
C ARG A 220 -2.21 14.78 -12.42
N SER A 221 -2.31 13.95 -11.40
CA SER A 221 -3.33 14.04 -10.37
C SER A 221 -2.78 13.26 -9.20
N TYR A 222 -2.49 13.96 -8.10
CA TYR A 222 -2.13 13.52 -6.74
C TYR A 222 -1.06 14.44 -6.15
N ALA A 223 -1.19 15.75 -6.34
CA ALA A 223 -0.42 16.74 -5.59
C ALA A 223 -1.06 18.14 -5.73
N SER A 224 -2.24 18.35 -5.14
CA SER A 224 -2.73 19.70 -4.76
C SER A 224 -4.17 19.64 -4.19
N ASN A 225 -4.30 19.61 -2.87
CA ASN A 225 -5.31 20.42 -2.15
C ASN A 225 -5.15 20.29 -0.63
N ARG A 226 -4.24 21.12 -0.09
CA ARG A 226 -4.31 21.62 1.30
C ARG A 226 -3.71 23.03 1.33
N ARG A 227 -4.58 24.03 1.18
CA ARG A 227 -4.49 25.41 1.68
C ARG A 227 -5.95 25.87 1.80
N LEU A 228 -6.55 25.86 2.98
CA LEU A 228 -6.59 27.02 3.89
C LEU A 228 -6.75 28.33 3.09
N GLN A 229 -8.00 28.72 2.86
CA GLN A 229 -8.38 30.09 2.53
C GLN A 229 -8.92 30.73 3.82
N PHE A 230 -8.12 31.63 4.38
CA PHE A 230 -8.61 32.77 5.14
C PHE A 230 -8.61 33.95 4.16
N ALA A 231 -9.73 34.67 4.06
CA ALA A 231 -9.79 36.00 3.50
C ALA A 231 -10.68 36.88 4.41
N PRO A 232 -10.35 38.16 4.65
CA PRO A 232 -11.05 39.03 5.60
C PRO A 232 -11.95 40.09 4.93
N GLU A 233 -12.61 40.89 5.80
CA GLU A 233 -13.29 42.20 5.60
C GLU A 233 -14.73 42.17 5.03
N SER A 234 -15.73 42.96 5.44
CA SER A 234 -15.99 43.89 6.56
C SER A 234 -17.45 44.39 6.44
N SER A 235 -18.17 44.49 7.57
CA SER A 235 -19.34 45.36 7.91
C SER A 235 -20.19 46.06 6.81
N THR A 236 -21.53 45.87 6.83
CA THR A 236 -22.53 46.96 7.07
C THR A 236 -23.99 46.44 7.24
N THR A 237 -24.68 47.05 8.24
CA THR A 237 -26.12 47.44 8.33
C THR A 237 -27.30 46.47 8.47
N CYS A 238 -28.06 46.70 9.58
CA CYS A 238 -29.53 46.96 9.68
C CYS A 238 -30.49 45.79 9.31
N SER A 239 -31.65 45.51 9.91
CA SER A 239 -32.42 45.80 11.14
C SER A 239 -33.82 45.21 10.83
N MET A 240 -34.53 44.67 11.84
CA MET A 240 -35.98 44.34 11.85
C MET A 240 -36.47 43.26 10.84
N ASP A 241 -37.45 42.40 11.12
CA ASP A 241 -38.58 42.50 12.04
C ASP A 241 -39.19 41.11 12.38
N ARG A 242 -39.84 41.10 13.55
CA ARG A 242 -40.97 40.30 14.06
C ARG A 242 -41.40 38.96 13.42
N LEU A 243 -41.64 37.98 14.31
CA LEU A 243 -43.00 37.66 14.76
C LEU A 243 -42.99 36.97 16.15
N MET A 244 -43.79 37.53 17.07
CA MET A 244 -44.14 37.04 18.40
C MET A 244 -45.04 35.80 18.33
N THR A 245 -45.07 34.92 19.34
CA THR A 245 -46.05 34.88 20.46
C THR A 245 -45.84 33.50 21.15
N HIS A 246 -46.02 33.21 22.44
CA HIS A 246 -46.67 33.79 23.62
C HIS A 246 -46.12 33.07 24.92
N PRO A 247 -46.54 33.41 26.16
CA PRO A 247 -45.65 33.49 27.33
C PRO A 247 -46.10 32.70 28.60
N ARG A 248 -45.26 32.79 29.66
CA ARG A 248 -45.58 32.76 31.13
C ARG A 248 -46.10 31.43 31.71
N ALA A 249 -45.84 30.99 32.95
CA ALA A 249 -45.43 31.66 34.19
C ALA A 249 -44.84 30.67 35.23
N THR A 250 -43.95 31.18 36.10
CA THR A 250 -43.86 30.99 37.57
C THR A 250 -44.26 29.65 38.23
N SER A 251 -43.32 28.99 38.92
CA SER A 251 -43.26 28.91 40.41
C SER A 251 -42.23 27.87 40.88
N SER A 252 -41.40 28.26 41.85
CA SER A 252 -40.76 27.38 42.85
C SER A 252 -41.64 27.43 44.13
N PRO A 253 -41.40 26.71 45.25
CA PRO A 253 -40.34 25.74 45.60
C PRO A 253 -40.90 24.51 46.41
N SER A 254 -39.99 23.78 47.09
CA SER A 254 -40.19 22.96 48.31
C SER A 254 -40.13 21.43 48.18
N GLY A 255 -39.40 20.80 49.11
CA GLY A 255 -39.37 19.33 49.29
C GLY A 255 -38.01 18.79 49.74
N SER A 256 -37.66 19.00 51.01
CA SER A 256 -36.49 18.52 51.74
C SER A 256 -36.43 16.97 51.93
N PRO A 257 -35.27 16.42 52.37
CA PRO A 257 -34.97 14.98 52.42
C PRO A 257 -35.16 14.34 53.81
N SER A 258 -35.36 13.01 53.87
CA SER A 258 -34.98 12.05 54.96
C SER A 258 -35.68 10.70 54.70
N ALA A 259 -34.95 9.61 54.46
CA ALA A 259 -34.45 8.64 55.45
C ALA A 259 -35.55 7.75 56.06
N VAL A 260 -35.60 6.49 55.60
CA VAL A 260 -35.75 5.25 56.38
C VAL A 260 -34.94 4.17 55.67
#